data_AF-A0A8U0IGE0-F1
#
_entry.id   AF-A0A8U0IGE0-F1
#
_cell.length_a   1.000
_cell.length_b   1.000
_cell.length_c   1.000
_cell.angle_alpha   90.00
_cell.angle_beta   90.00
_cell.angle_gamma   90.00
#
_symmetry.space_group_name_H-M   'P 1'
#
loop_
_entity.id
_entity.type
_entity.pdbx_description
1 polymer ?
#
loop_
_entity_poly.entity_id
_entity_poly.type
_entity_poly.pdbx_seq_one_letter_code
_entity_poly.pdbx_strand_id
1 'polypeptide(L)'
;MNTLARAGDADDRWRLPRHAYVVVYDERETELLTIYDCGAAQKPPSARLLGNLVRVKADHELENTVTGYVVRMREESVLEKQDDDHWIIVAE
;
A
#
# COMPACT_ATOMS: atom_id res chain seq x y z
N MET A 1 8.75 7.50 -9.40
CA MET A 1 9.93 6.96 -8.70
C MET A 1 9.45 6.48 -7.35
N ASN A 2 9.71 5.22 -6.98
CA ASN A 2 9.33 4.66 -5.69
C ASN A 2 10.38 5.07 -4.64
N THR A 3 9.96 5.73 -3.56
CA THR A 3 10.82 6.21 -2.47
C THR A 3 10.60 5.46 -1.15
N LEU A 4 9.80 4.39 -1.15
CA LEU A 4 9.60 3.56 0.03
C LEU A 4 10.89 2.83 0.42
N ALA A 5 11.11 2.70 1.72
CA ALA A 5 12.21 1.89 2.23
C ALA A 5 11.98 0.41 1.90
N ARG A 6 13.02 -0.31 1.46
CA ARG A 6 12.93 -1.75 1.21
C ARG A 6 12.85 -2.54 2.52
N ALA A 7 12.13 -3.65 2.49
CA ALA A 7 12.02 -4.60 3.60
C ALA A 7 12.79 -5.89 3.27
N GLY A 8 14.05 -5.95 3.70
CA GLY A 8 14.96 -7.08 3.43
C GLY A 8 15.60 -7.05 2.03
N ASP A 9 16.13 -8.19 1.61
CA ASP A 9 16.91 -8.34 0.37
C ASP A 9 16.05 -8.59 -0.89
N ALA A 10 14.76 -8.83 -0.75
CA ALA A 10 13.85 -9.05 -1.88
C ALA A 10 13.48 -7.72 -2.57
N ASP A 11 13.49 -7.72 -3.91
CA ASP A 11 13.25 -6.51 -4.72
C ASP A 11 11.81 -5.96 -4.64
N ASP A 12 10.85 -6.76 -4.17
CA ASP A 12 9.42 -6.45 -4.19
C ASP A 12 8.77 -6.35 -2.80
N ARG A 13 9.56 -5.93 -1.81
CA ARG A 13 9.09 -5.73 -0.43
C ARG A 13 9.43 -4.33 0.07
N TRP A 14 8.42 -3.62 0.55
CA TRP A 14 8.57 -2.25 1.04
C TRP A 14 7.95 -2.06 2.41
N ARG A 15 8.62 -1.27 3.25
CA ARG A 15 8.15 -0.88 4.56
C ARG A 15 7.05 0.18 4.44
N LEU A 16 5.99 -0.04 5.19
CA LEU A 16 4.91 0.89 5.43
C LEU A 16 4.98 1.32 6.90
N PRO A 17 5.32 2.59 7.20
CA PRO A 17 5.35 3.06 8.57
C PRO A 17 3.95 3.05 9.19
N ARG A 18 3.92 3.08 10.52
CA ARG A 18 2.69 3.37 11.28
C ARG A 18 2.12 4.71 10.78
N HIS A 19 0.84 4.73 10.43
CA HIS A 19 0.16 5.86 9.76
C HIS A 19 0.44 6.03 8.26
N ALA A 20 0.96 5.01 7.57
CA ALA A 20 0.92 4.98 6.11
C ALA A 20 -0.52 4.90 5.59
N TYR A 21 -0.75 5.50 4.42
CA TYR A 21 -2.01 5.46 3.69
C TYR A 21 -1.79 4.77 2.36
N VAL A 22 -2.60 3.78 2.06
CA VAL A 22 -2.66 3.15 0.73
C VAL A 22 -4.01 3.51 0.13
N VAL A 23 -3.99 4.37 -0.88
CA VAL A 23 -5.17 4.71 -1.67
C VAL A 23 -5.22 3.76 -2.84
N VAL A 24 -6.28 2.97 -2.89
CA VAL A 24 -6.53 2.00 -3.96
C VAL A 24 -7.61 2.58 -4.86
N TYR A 25 -7.26 2.81 -6.12
CA TYR A 25 -8.22 3.13 -7.16
C TYR A 25 -8.67 1.83 -7.83
N ASP A 26 -9.97 1.58 -7.77
CA ASP A 26 -10.63 0.45 -8.42
C ASP A 26 -10.74 0.75 -9.92
N GLU A 27 -9.88 0.10 -10.70
CA GLU A 27 -9.95 0.08 -12.16
C GLU A 27 -10.34 -1.34 -12.61
N ARG A 28 -11.08 -1.46 -13.72
CA ARG A 28 -11.83 -2.66 -14.09
C ARG A 28 -11.05 -3.99 -14.17
N GLU A 29 -9.73 -3.94 -14.33
CA GLU A 29 -8.87 -5.13 -14.51
C GLU A 29 -7.61 -5.10 -13.63
N THR A 30 -7.14 -3.92 -13.21
CA THR A 30 -5.91 -3.78 -12.43
C THR A 30 -6.00 -2.53 -11.58
N GLU A 31 -5.95 -2.69 -10.26
CA GLU A 31 -5.96 -1.54 -9.36
C GLU A 31 -4.67 -0.71 -9.46
N LEU A 32 -4.79 0.58 -9.10
CA LEU A 32 -3.66 1.48 -8.88
C LEU A 32 -3.51 1.77 -7.39
N LEU A 33 -2.41 1.29 -6.80
CA LEU A 33 -2.03 1.55 -5.42
C LEU A 33 -1.20 2.83 -5.36
N THR A 34 -1.69 3.84 -4.67
CA THR A 34 -0.95 5.06 -4.36
C THR A 34 -0.63 5.13 -2.88
N ILE A 35 0.65 5.13 -2.54
CA ILE A 35 1.13 4.96 -1.16
C ILE A 35 1.70 6.29 -0.63
N TYR A 36 1.30 6.64 0.59
CA TYR A 36 1.83 7.77 1.36
C TYR A 36 2.41 7.27 2.68
N ASP A 37 3.67 7.61 2.97
CA ASP A 37 4.38 7.19 4.19
C ASP A 37 3.99 7.97 5.46
N CYS A 38 3.17 9.02 5.35
CA CYS A 38 2.60 9.71 6.51
C CYS A 38 1.27 10.38 6.17
N GLY A 39 0.35 10.39 7.14
CA GLY A 39 -0.79 11.34 7.28
C GLY A 39 -1.03 12.26 6.10
N ALA A 40 -1.70 11.76 5.06
CA ALA A 40 -1.73 12.41 3.75
C ALA A 40 -2.48 13.75 3.75
N ALA A 41 -1.74 14.82 3.41
CA ALA A 41 -2.27 16.03 2.75
C ALA A 41 -1.16 16.91 2.14
N GLN A 42 0.10 16.83 2.61
CA GLN A 42 1.14 17.82 2.25
C GLN A 42 2.35 17.26 1.47
N LYS A 43 2.44 15.95 1.21
CA LYS A 43 3.57 15.34 0.49
C LYS A 43 3.12 14.64 -0.80
N PRO A 44 3.98 14.61 -1.84
CA PRO A 44 3.75 13.74 -2.98
C PRO A 44 3.73 12.27 -2.51
N PRO A 45 3.07 11.36 -3.26
CA PRO A 45 3.05 9.95 -2.91
C PRO A 45 4.46 9.37 -2.95
N SER A 46 4.76 8.49 -1.99
CA SER A 46 6.04 7.80 -1.89
C SER A 46 6.18 6.71 -2.96
N ALA A 47 5.07 6.09 -3.36
CA ALA A 47 5.05 5.11 -4.44
C ALA A 47 3.70 5.06 -5.16
N ARG A 48 3.76 4.57 -6.40
CA ARG A 48 2.61 4.17 -7.20
C ARG A 48 2.90 2.82 -7.84
N LEU A 49 2.02 1.85 -7.64
CA LEU A 49 2.17 0.48 -8.10
C LEU A 49 0.89 0.03 -8.81
N LEU A 50 1.03 -0.76 -9.87
CA LEU A 50 -0.09 -1.45 -10.50
C LEU A 50 -0.21 -2.85 -9.91
N GLY A 51 -1.44 -3.32 -9.77
CA GLY A 51 -1.78 -4.64 -9.26
C GLY A 51 -2.85 -4.56 -8.17
N ASN A 52 -3.48 -5.69 -7.86
CA ASN A 52 -4.60 -5.76 -6.93
C ASN A 52 -4.11 -5.99 -5.49
N LEU A 53 -4.59 -5.18 -4.55
CA LEU A 53 -4.36 -5.37 -3.12
C LEU A 53 -5.32 -6.45 -2.60
N VAL A 54 -4.90 -7.70 -2.72
CA VAL A 54 -5.77 -8.86 -2.43
C VAL A 54 -5.94 -9.14 -0.94
N ARG A 55 -5.04 -8.64 -0.08
CA ARG A 55 -5.13 -8.86 1.36
C ARG A 55 -4.36 -7.87 2.22
N VAL A 56 -4.96 -7.48 3.35
CA VAL A 56 -4.30 -6.74 4.43
C VAL A 56 -4.39 -7.57 5.71
N LYS A 57 -3.26 -8.06 6.20
CA LYS A 57 -3.13 -8.90 7.40
C LYS A 57 -2.57 -8.14 8.62
N ALA A 58 -2.11 -6.91 8.43
CA ALA A 58 -1.76 -6.00 9.51
C ALA A 58 -2.99 -5.23 10.02
N ASP A 59 -2.92 -4.70 11.24
CA ASP A 59 -3.93 -3.84 11.83
C ASP A 59 -4.09 -2.56 11.00
N HIS A 60 -5.32 -2.30 10.58
CA HIS A 60 -5.63 -1.21 9.66
C HIS A 60 -7.07 -0.74 9.84
N GLU A 61 -7.33 0.49 9.39
CA GLU A 61 -8.68 0.92 9.06
C GLU A 61 -8.88 0.91 7.55
N LEU A 62 -10.09 0.57 7.14
CA LEU A 62 -10.52 0.64 5.75
C LEU A 62 -11.66 1.63 5.60
N GLU A 63 -11.51 2.56 4.66
CA GLU A 63 -12.51 3.54 4.30
C GLU A 63 -12.87 3.38 2.81
N ASN A 64 -14.12 3.06 2.52
CA ASN A 64 -14.60 2.96 1.14
C ASN A 64 -14.89 4.33 0.55
N THR A 65 -14.55 4.52 -0.73
CA THR A 65 -14.76 5.74 -1.49
C THR A 65 -15.52 5.44 -2.78
N VAL A 66 -15.89 6.47 -3.55
CA VAL A 66 -16.60 6.29 -4.83
C VAL A 66 -15.71 5.60 -5.88
N THR A 67 -14.39 5.74 -5.80
CA THR A 67 -13.42 5.28 -6.81
C THR A 67 -12.55 4.11 -6.32
N GLY A 68 -12.89 3.47 -5.21
CA GLY A 68 -12.08 2.44 -4.57
C GLY A 68 -12.07 2.61 -3.06
N TYR A 69 -10.92 2.47 -2.40
CA TYR A 69 -10.84 2.51 -0.94
C TYR A 69 -9.49 3.01 -0.43
N VAL A 70 -9.44 3.36 0.86
CA VAL A 70 -8.23 3.82 1.55
C VAL A 70 -7.95 2.89 2.71
N VAL A 71 -6.74 2.33 2.75
CA VAL A 71 -6.21 1.56 3.88
C VAL A 71 -5.32 2.48 4.71
N ARG A 72 -5.65 2.65 5.98
CA ARG A 72 -4.85 3.41 6.96
C ARG A 72 -4.16 2.44 7.90
N MET A 73 -2.84 2.38 7.85
CA MET A 73 -2.05 1.48 8.68
C MET A 73 -2.06 1.93 10.14
N ARG A 74 -2.34 1.00 11.06
CA ARG A 74 -2.33 1.25 12.51
C ARG A 74 -1.06 0.76 13.21
N GLU A 75 -0.32 -0.11 12.54
CA GLU A 75 0.99 -0.61 12.95
C GLU A 75 2.00 -0.54 11.79
N GLU A 76 3.26 -0.80 12.10
CA GLU A 76 4.32 -0.94 11.09
C GLU A 76 4.10 -2.24 10.30
N SER A 77 4.29 -2.18 8.99
CA SER A 77 3.92 -3.27 8.10
C SER A 77 4.79 -3.31 6.86
N VAL A 78 4.67 -4.40 6.11
CA VAL A 78 5.38 -4.64 4.85
C VAL A 78 4.38 -4.86 3.75
N LEU A 79 4.51 -4.10 2.66
CA LEU A 79 3.89 -4.38 1.38
C LEU A 79 4.76 -5.39 0.64
N GLU A 80 4.18 -6.52 0.24
CA GLU A 80 4.87 -7.62 -0.42
C GLU A 80 4.13 -8.05 -1.68
N LYS A 81 4.90 -8.27 -2.75
CA LYS A 81 4.37 -8.88 -3.98
C LYS A 81 4.20 -10.38 -3.79
N GLN A 82 3.00 -10.89 -4.00
CA GLN A 82 2.69 -12.32 -3.94
C GLN A 82 2.78 -12.99 -5.31
N ASP A 83 2.35 -12.29 -6.36
CA ASP A 83 2.32 -12.76 -7.76
C ASP A 83 2.44 -11.55 -8.70
N ASP A 84 2.46 -11.74 -10.02
CA ASP A 84 2.70 -10.73 -11.05
C ASP A 84 1.91 -9.42 -10.84
N ASP A 85 0.65 -9.51 -10.39
CA ASP A 85 -0.24 -8.38 -10.13
C ASP A 85 -0.93 -8.46 -8.76
N HIS A 86 -0.41 -9.21 -7.79
CA HIS A 86 -1.03 -9.37 -6.48
C HIS A 86 -0.16 -8.84 -5.35
N TRP A 87 -0.74 -7.94 -4.56
CA TRP A 87 -0.11 -7.29 -3.43
C TRP A 87 -0.77 -7.70 -2.12
N ILE A 88 0.05 -7.93 -1.10
CA ILE A 88 -0.41 -8.14 0.27
C ILE A 88 0.30 -7.19 1.23
N ILE A 89 -0.39 -6.82 2.31
CA ILE A 89 0.21 -6.09 3.43
C ILE A 89 0.23 -7.00 4.66
N VAL A 90 1.40 -7.17 5.28
CA VAL A 90 1.61 -8.00 6.47
C VAL A 90 2.27 -7.18 7.57
N ALA A 91 2.07 -7.54 8.85
CA ALA A 91 2.82 -6.90 9.94
C ALA A 91 4.32 -7.21 9.79
N GLU A 92 5.18 -6.25 10.17
CA GLU A 92 6.66 -6.44 10.14
C GLU A 92 7.13 -7.42 11.24
#